data_AF-A0A0X8HS32-F1
#
_entry.id   AF-A0A0X8HS32-F1
#
_cell.length_a   1.000
_cell.length_b   1.000
_cell.length_c   1.000
_cell.angle_alpha   90.00
_cell.angle_beta   90.00
_cell.angle_gamma   90.00
#
_symmetry.space_group_name_H-M   'P 1'
#
loop_
_entity.id
_entity.type
_entity.pdbx_description
1 polymer ?
#
loop_
_entity_poly.entity_id
_entity_poly.type
_entity_poly.pdbx_seq_one_letter_code
_entity_poly.pdbx_strand_id
1 'polypeptide(L)'
;MALRSILWLLPALMLLVKALPSKEHFKVAEELLPGVSSIPKDFLPEMYAGQLELHDHQPNDGKLFFWRFSEKKENTSDTIVLWLNGGPGCSSIDGVFLELGPFRVDETGKLYVNDGSWHTKADILFIDQPVGTGFSIGGPFKSYHDNLEAVSEDFIAFMINYFTVFPEDRAKKLILAGESFAGQYIPYFAHSMLEYNKNSENGVPFFNLDRLLIGNGWIAPDQQSLSYVPFLMKKGILSRKHDNLHVILQQQEKCQNAINSGSPNFQSEQCDKILNILLELLLDRKAPVNEQCINIYDYRLRASYPGCGMDWPPDLPNIAKFFDIEGVLDALHIDSTQVSRWVECNGDILDILGSPSSKPSIHLFPDLLESGLEIVLFNGDKDIVCNNLGIEAIIRDLTWAGSTGFTENVKQYDWVDENRDTQVRTPVGIIQKDRGLTFISVYNASHMVPYNIGRVGAGLIDIARNRAKIVQDKSETADMNSGTMISYSHGKGTHDHNSSNGSTADLKGRGRFGALAFMVLASLSLTMVSVVVYYILRDQDKPPILIGMFGAQPLGQGDFTDNIELGTYVPEPGTCVPEPREQWYKKFGSRKGAYSKLPQPHEAAT
;
A
#
# COMPACT_ATOMS: atom_id res chain seq x y z
N MET A 1 -34.57 -64.78 -21.75
CA MET A 1 -33.22 -65.36 -21.59
C MET A 1 -32.25 -64.40 -22.24
N ALA A 2 -31.59 -63.58 -21.43
CA ALA A 2 -30.26 -63.86 -20.88
C ALA A 2 -29.21 -63.20 -21.80
N LEU A 3 -28.72 -62.03 -21.42
CA LEU A 3 -27.53 -61.81 -20.59
C LEU A 3 -26.23 -61.94 -21.40
N ARG A 4 -25.39 -60.91 -21.22
CA ARG A 4 -23.94 -60.81 -21.51
C ARG A 4 -23.61 -60.30 -22.93
N SER A 5 -22.88 -59.20 -23.11
CA SER A 5 -21.77 -58.72 -22.28
C SER A 5 -21.71 -57.19 -22.22
N ILE A 6 -21.88 -56.69 -21.01
CA ILE A 6 -21.43 -55.38 -20.53
C ILE A 6 -19.90 -55.40 -20.56
N LEU A 7 -19.27 -54.57 -21.40
CA LEU A 7 -17.90 -54.09 -21.20
C LEU A 7 -17.68 -52.77 -21.95
N TRP A 8 -18.48 -51.76 -21.63
CA TRP A 8 -18.05 -50.37 -21.82
C TRP A 8 -17.38 -49.93 -20.52
N LEU A 9 -16.10 -50.26 -20.37
CA LEU A 9 -15.22 -49.51 -19.47
C LEU A 9 -14.96 -48.17 -20.16
N LEU A 10 -15.85 -47.20 -19.93
CA LEU A 10 -15.50 -45.80 -20.05
C LEU A 10 -14.29 -45.57 -19.13
N PRO A 11 -13.13 -45.10 -19.61
CA PRO A 11 -12.23 -44.42 -18.70
C PRO A 11 -12.99 -43.17 -18.30
N ALA A 12 -13.57 -43.19 -17.10
CA ALA A 12 -13.98 -41.96 -16.44
C ALA A 12 -12.70 -41.13 -16.35
N LEU A 13 -12.61 -40.12 -17.22
CA LEU A 13 -11.65 -39.05 -17.10
C LEU A 13 -12.00 -38.37 -15.78
N MET A 14 -11.44 -38.86 -14.67
CA MET A 14 -11.32 -38.07 -13.45
C MET A 14 -10.47 -36.87 -13.87
N LEU A 15 -11.13 -35.78 -14.25
CA LEU A 15 -10.56 -34.46 -14.04
C LEU A 15 -10.15 -34.46 -12.58
N LEU A 16 -8.85 -34.61 -12.32
CA LEU A 16 -8.27 -34.30 -11.03
C LEU A 16 -8.57 -32.82 -10.82
N VAL A 17 -9.68 -32.52 -10.15
CA VAL A 17 -9.87 -31.22 -9.52
C VAL A 17 -8.75 -31.15 -8.49
N LYS A 18 -7.68 -30.42 -8.81
CA LYS A 18 -6.62 -30.13 -7.84
C LYS A 18 -7.31 -29.35 -6.72
N ALA A 19 -7.48 -30.00 -5.57
CA ALA A 19 -7.99 -29.33 -4.39
C ALA A 19 -7.05 -28.18 -4.01
N LEU A 20 -7.62 -27.07 -3.55
CA LEU A 20 -6.83 -25.97 -2.99
C LEU A 20 -5.96 -26.50 -1.83
N PRO A 21 -4.74 -25.94 -1.63
CA PRO A 21 -3.90 -26.32 -0.51
C PRO A 21 -4.61 -26.07 0.83
N SER A 22 -4.27 -26.85 1.85
CA SER A 22 -4.76 -26.58 3.20
C SER A 22 -4.12 -25.32 3.77
N LYS A 23 -4.73 -24.69 4.79
CA LYS A 23 -4.16 -23.51 5.44
C LYS A 23 -2.74 -23.72 5.97
N GLU A 24 -2.39 -24.93 6.41
CA GLU A 24 -1.04 -25.25 6.92
C GLU A 24 0.03 -25.11 5.83
N HIS A 25 -0.34 -25.24 4.54
CA HIS A 25 0.58 -24.97 3.44
C HIS A 25 1.04 -23.51 3.43
N PHE A 26 0.17 -22.59 3.83
CA PHE A 26 0.44 -21.14 3.84
C PHE A 26 1.05 -20.66 5.15
N LYS A 27 1.31 -21.54 6.13
CA LYS A 27 1.83 -21.13 7.43
C LYS A 27 3.25 -20.58 7.28
N VAL A 28 3.46 -19.35 7.73
CA VAL A 28 4.77 -18.68 7.59
C VAL A 28 5.80 -19.30 8.53
N ALA A 29 6.98 -19.60 8.00
CA ALA A 29 8.14 -20.01 8.80
C ALA A 29 8.77 -18.78 9.47
N GLU A 30 8.22 -18.39 10.63
CA GLU A 30 8.58 -17.14 11.33
C GLU A 30 10.08 -17.04 11.67
N GLU A 31 10.76 -18.18 11.86
CA GLU A 31 12.20 -18.26 12.12
C GLU A 31 13.08 -17.82 10.94
N LEU A 32 12.54 -17.83 9.72
CA LEU A 32 13.23 -17.37 8.52
C LEU A 32 13.09 -15.86 8.30
N LEU A 33 12.20 -15.19 9.04
CA LEU A 33 12.02 -13.74 8.92
C LEU A 33 13.07 -12.99 9.76
N PRO A 34 13.94 -12.18 9.14
CA PRO A 34 15.00 -11.44 9.84
C PRO A 34 14.45 -10.57 10.97
N GLY A 35 15.03 -10.68 12.16
CA GLY A 35 14.64 -9.87 13.33
C GLY A 35 13.55 -10.47 14.23
N VAL A 36 12.78 -11.46 13.75
CA VAL A 36 11.70 -12.09 14.54
C VAL A 36 12.18 -12.68 15.87
N SER A 37 13.40 -13.21 15.92
CA SER A 37 13.99 -13.75 17.15
C SER A 37 14.15 -12.74 18.28
N SER A 38 14.11 -11.43 17.97
CA SER A 38 14.18 -10.33 18.94
C SER A 38 12.80 -9.82 19.37
N ILE A 39 11.72 -10.31 18.77
CA ILE A 39 10.35 -9.89 19.05
C ILE A 39 9.80 -10.68 20.25
N PRO A 40 9.12 -10.03 21.21
CA PRO A 40 8.47 -10.72 22.32
C PRO A 40 7.46 -11.78 21.83
N LYS A 41 7.54 -13.00 22.39
CA LYS A 41 6.70 -14.13 21.96
C LYS A 41 5.20 -13.89 22.12
N ASP A 42 4.82 -13.09 23.09
CA ASP A 42 3.45 -12.67 23.38
C ASP A 42 2.91 -11.63 22.39
N PHE A 43 3.81 -10.93 21.68
CA PHE A 43 3.44 -10.03 20.58
C PHE A 43 3.43 -10.74 19.22
N LEU A 44 4.18 -11.83 19.04
CA LEU A 44 4.27 -12.51 17.74
C LEU A 44 2.90 -13.05 17.27
N PRO A 45 2.36 -12.54 16.14
CA PRO A 45 1.10 -13.03 15.59
C PRO A 45 1.28 -14.41 14.94
N GLU A 46 0.17 -15.12 14.80
CA GLU A 46 0.08 -16.22 13.85
C GLU A 46 0.00 -15.66 12.42
N MET A 47 0.78 -16.24 11.50
CA MET A 47 0.98 -15.71 10.16
C MET A 47 0.72 -16.77 9.10
N TYR A 48 -0.06 -16.40 8.09
CA TYR A 48 -0.24 -17.19 6.87
C TYR A 48 -0.04 -16.30 5.65
N ALA A 49 0.78 -16.72 4.69
CA ALA A 49 1.06 -15.96 3.49
C ALA A 49 1.23 -16.87 2.28
N GLY A 50 1.03 -16.31 1.08
CA GLY A 50 1.30 -16.98 -0.18
C GLY A 50 0.39 -16.50 -1.29
N GLN A 51 0.47 -17.19 -2.43
CA GLN A 51 -0.30 -16.85 -3.63
C GLN A 51 -1.48 -17.81 -3.80
N LEU A 52 -2.70 -17.28 -3.96
CA LEU A 52 -3.91 -18.05 -4.28
C LEU A 52 -4.33 -17.80 -5.73
N GLU A 53 -4.70 -18.88 -6.41
CA GLU A 53 -5.27 -18.85 -7.76
C GLU A 53 -6.66 -18.22 -7.75
N LEU A 54 -7.02 -17.52 -8.83
CA LEU A 54 -8.32 -16.85 -8.96
C LEU A 54 -9.42 -17.79 -9.46
N HIS A 55 -9.24 -18.43 -10.62
CA HIS A 55 -10.22 -19.35 -11.20
C HIS A 55 -9.65 -20.76 -11.44
N ASP A 56 -10.55 -21.74 -11.57
CA ASP A 56 -10.20 -23.16 -11.68
C ASP A 56 -9.40 -23.48 -12.97
N HIS A 57 -8.09 -23.68 -12.78
CA HIS A 57 -7.20 -24.47 -13.66
C HIS A 57 -7.16 -24.08 -15.15
N GLN A 58 -7.44 -22.83 -15.52
CA GLN A 58 -6.97 -22.34 -16.81
C GLN A 58 -5.47 -22.05 -16.65
N PRO A 59 -4.59 -22.54 -17.55
CA PRO A 59 -3.15 -22.26 -17.52
C PRO A 59 -2.79 -20.77 -17.71
N ASN A 60 -3.78 -19.88 -17.65
CA ASN A 60 -3.70 -18.45 -17.89
C ASN A 60 -4.19 -17.56 -16.74
N ASP A 61 -4.65 -18.12 -15.62
CA ASP A 61 -5.22 -17.30 -14.54
C ASP A 61 -4.16 -16.68 -13.63
N GLY A 62 -4.45 -15.46 -13.18
CA GLY A 62 -3.63 -14.76 -12.21
C GLY A 62 -3.69 -15.37 -10.82
N LYS A 63 -2.73 -14.98 -9.98
CA LYS A 63 -2.70 -15.27 -8.55
C LYS A 63 -2.58 -13.99 -7.77
N LEU A 64 -3.35 -13.88 -6.69
CA LEU A 64 -3.17 -12.80 -5.73
C LEU A 64 -2.39 -13.29 -4.52
N PHE A 65 -1.41 -12.49 -4.10
CA PHE A 65 -0.68 -12.69 -2.87
C PHE A 65 -1.48 -12.12 -1.69
N PHE A 66 -1.44 -12.85 -0.58
CA PHE A 66 -2.01 -12.39 0.68
C PHE A 66 -1.04 -12.61 1.85
N TRP A 67 -1.22 -11.82 2.90
CA TRP A 67 -0.59 -12.03 4.19
C TRP A 67 -1.59 -11.78 5.32
N ARG A 68 -1.93 -12.85 6.04
CA ARG A 68 -2.89 -12.88 7.14
C ARG A 68 -2.16 -12.87 8.50
N PHE A 69 -2.67 -12.08 9.43
CA PHE A 69 -2.16 -11.96 10.80
C PHE A 69 -3.29 -12.11 11.83
N SER A 70 -3.08 -12.91 12.87
CA SER A 70 -4.01 -13.03 14.01
C SER A 70 -3.27 -13.19 15.33
N GLU A 71 -3.88 -12.81 16.46
CA GLU A 71 -3.29 -13.09 17.77
C GLU A 71 -3.24 -14.62 18.05
N LYS A 72 -2.15 -15.10 18.67
CA LYS A 72 -1.99 -16.51 19.09
C LYS A 72 -2.86 -16.92 20.31
N LYS A 73 -3.88 -16.13 20.69
CA LYS A 73 -4.70 -16.34 21.90
C LYS A 73 -5.83 -17.35 21.68
N GLU A 74 -6.27 -18.03 22.74
CA GLU A 74 -7.36 -19.02 22.72
C GLU A 74 -8.71 -18.47 22.23
N ASN A 75 -8.92 -17.15 22.28
CA ASN A 75 -10.09 -16.48 21.69
C ASN A 75 -9.66 -15.64 20.48
N THR A 76 -9.90 -16.15 19.29
CA THR A 76 -9.73 -15.42 18.03
C THR A 76 -10.72 -14.26 17.94
N SER A 77 -10.34 -13.19 17.23
CA SER A 77 -11.24 -12.05 17.01
C SER A 77 -12.49 -12.49 16.24
N ASP A 78 -13.66 -11.96 16.60
CA ASP A 78 -14.91 -12.10 15.85
C ASP A 78 -14.94 -11.25 14.56
N THR A 79 -13.88 -10.49 14.31
CA THR A 79 -13.75 -9.50 13.25
C THR A 79 -12.45 -9.74 12.49
N ILE A 80 -12.52 -9.69 11.15
CA ILE A 80 -11.37 -9.66 10.26
C ILE A 80 -11.40 -8.36 9.44
N VAL A 81 -10.27 -7.68 9.38
CA VAL A 81 -10.06 -6.47 8.57
C VAL A 81 -9.24 -6.85 7.36
N LEU A 82 -9.83 -6.71 6.18
CA LEU A 82 -9.11 -6.83 4.92
C LEU A 82 -8.55 -5.45 4.57
N TRP A 83 -7.23 -5.33 4.39
CA TRP A 83 -6.55 -4.08 4.05
C TRP A 83 -6.07 -4.05 2.60
N LEU A 84 -6.33 -2.93 1.93
CA LEU A 84 -5.95 -2.64 0.55
C LEU A 84 -5.22 -1.30 0.45
N ASN A 85 -3.98 -1.31 -0.03
CA ASN A 85 -3.33 -0.08 -0.49
C ASN A 85 -3.85 0.31 -1.89
N GLY A 86 -3.52 1.54 -2.29
CA GLY A 86 -4.04 2.17 -3.52
C GLY A 86 -3.07 2.11 -4.70
N GLY A 87 -2.63 3.30 -5.15
CA GLY A 87 -1.87 3.48 -6.39
C GLY A 87 -2.72 4.13 -7.49
N PRO A 88 -3.38 3.37 -8.38
CA PRO A 88 -3.56 1.90 -8.38
C PRO A 88 -2.27 1.11 -8.66
N GLY A 89 -2.22 -0.12 -8.18
CA GLY A 89 -1.09 -1.04 -8.41
C GLY A 89 0.02 -0.98 -7.35
N CYS A 90 -0.23 -0.36 -6.19
CA CYS A 90 0.69 -0.36 -5.06
C CYS A 90 0.40 -1.51 -4.09
N SER A 91 1.46 -2.15 -3.61
CA SER A 91 1.42 -3.35 -2.79
C SER A 91 0.83 -3.06 -1.41
N SER A 92 -0.03 -3.97 -0.93
CA SER A 92 -0.58 -3.90 0.44
C SER A 92 0.45 -4.27 1.51
N ILE A 93 1.68 -4.58 1.10
CA ILE A 93 2.83 -4.68 1.98
C ILE A 93 3.20 -3.33 2.60
N ASP A 94 2.86 -2.20 1.98
CA ASP A 94 2.97 -0.89 2.63
C ASP A 94 2.14 -0.86 3.91
N GLY A 95 0.90 -1.36 3.82
CA GLY A 95 0.03 -1.61 4.97
C GLY A 95 0.69 -2.46 6.06
N VAL A 96 1.48 -3.47 5.66
CA VAL A 96 2.17 -4.38 6.59
C VAL A 96 3.31 -3.67 7.33
N PHE A 97 4.19 -2.97 6.61
CA PHE A 97 5.47 -2.50 7.16
C PHE A 97 5.60 -1.00 7.39
N LEU A 98 4.76 -0.18 6.77
CA LEU A 98 4.76 1.28 6.98
C LEU A 98 3.62 1.69 7.92
N GLU A 99 2.51 0.95 7.90
CA GLU A 99 1.25 1.46 8.45
C GLU A 99 0.76 0.68 9.67
N LEU A 100 -0.02 -0.38 9.48
CA LEU A 100 -0.84 -0.98 10.53
C LEU A 100 -0.57 -2.46 10.79
N GLY A 101 0.29 -3.09 10.00
CA GLY A 101 0.76 -4.44 10.24
C GLY A 101 1.61 -4.56 11.53
N PRO A 102 1.89 -5.80 11.97
CA PRO A 102 2.52 -6.08 13.25
C PRO A 102 3.96 -5.59 13.36
N PHE A 103 4.63 -5.35 12.22
CA PHE A 103 6.05 -5.09 12.18
C PHE A 103 6.39 -3.81 11.44
N ARG A 104 7.60 -3.33 11.69
CA ARG A 104 8.34 -2.36 10.90
C ARG A 104 9.66 -2.98 10.47
N VAL A 105 10.33 -2.39 9.48
CA VAL A 105 11.62 -2.84 8.99
C VAL A 105 12.69 -1.78 9.26
N ASP A 106 13.77 -2.16 9.93
CA ASP A 106 14.90 -1.27 10.17
C ASP A 106 15.82 -1.13 8.94
N GLU A 107 16.79 -0.22 9.00
CA GLU A 107 17.76 0.02 7.91
C GLU A 107 18.61 -1.21 7.55
N THR A 108 18.66 -2.24 8.41
CA THR A 108 19.37 -3.49 8.16
C THR A 108 18.50 -4.55 7.49
N GLY A 109 17.20 -4.26 7.29
CA GLY A 109 16.23 -5.22 6.78
C GLY A 109 15.71 -6.17 7.84
N LYS A 110 15.75 -5.80 9.13
CA LYS A 110 15.23 -6.63 10.23
C LYS A 110 13.91 -6.11 10.76
N LEU A 111 13.03 -7.04 11.13
CA LEU A 111 11.75 -6.75 11.73
C LEU A 111 11.89 -6.27 13.17
N TYR A 112 11.12 -5.24 13.51
CA TYR A 112 10.85 -4.80 14.88
C TYR A 112 9.36 -4.54 15.08
N VAL A 113 8.93 -4.45 16.34
CA VAL A 113 7.53 -4.34 16.73
C VAL A 113 6.89 -3.02 16.27
N ASN A 114 5.68 -3.10 15.70
CA ASN A 114 4.77 -1.96 15.59
C ASN A 114 3.74 -1.98 16.74
N ASP A 115 3.99 -1.16 17.78
CA ASP A 115 3.11 -1.02 18.94
C ASP A 115 1.69 -0.53 18.62
N GLY A 116 1.48 0.01 17.41
CA GLY A 116 0.18 0.48 16.94
C GLY A 116 -0.54 -0.45 15.99
N SER A 117 -0.09 -1.70 15.89
CA SER A 117 -0.66 -2.62 14.93
C SER A 117 -2.13 -2.95 15.24
N TRP A 118 -2.93 -2.96 14.18
CA TRP A 118 -4.35 -3.28 14.24
C TRP A 118 -4.62 -4.76 14.58
N HIS A 119 -3.60 -5.63 14.46
CA HIS A 119 -3.79 -7.08 14.67
C HIS A 119 -4.13 -7.40 16.14
N THR A 120 -3.81 -6.46 17.05
CA THR A 120 -4.14 -6.49 18.47
C THR A 120 -5.61 -6.18 18.77
N LYS A 121 -6.38 -5.81 17.74
CA LYS A 121 -7.80 -5.46 17.85
C LYS A 121 -8.64 -6.40 16.98
N ALA A 122 -8.18 -6.78 15.81
CA ALA A 122 -8.87 -7.68 14.89
C ALA A 122 -7.87 -8.53 14.12
N ASP A 123 -8.30 -9.64 13.53
CA ASP A 123 -7.47 -10.34 12.55
C ASP A 123 -7.31 -9.44 11.31
N ILE A 124 -6.18 -9.49 10.63
CA ILE A 124 -5.93 -8.68 9.43
C ILE A 124 -5.55 -9.55 8.26
N LEU A 125 -6.08 -9.23 7.09
CA LEU A 125 -5.73 -9.81 5.80
C LEU A 125 -5.25 -8.70 4.87
N PHE A 126 -3.98 -8.70 4.52
CA PHE A 126 -3.43 -7.84 3.46
C PHE A 126 -3.47 -8.59 2.14
N ILE A 127 -3.87 -7.90 1.06
CA ILE A 127 -3.94 -8.50 -0.29
C ILE A 127 -3.26 -7.57 -1.28
N ASP A 128 -2.26 -8.08 -1.99
CA ASP A 128 -1.73 -7.40 -3.17
C ASP A 128 -2.73 -7.54 -4.32
N GLN A 129 -3.32 -6.45 -4.76
CA GLN A 129 -4.27 -6.45 -5.86
C GLN A 129 -4.24 -5.11 -6.60
N PRO A 130 -4.61 -5.07 -7.89
CA PRO A 130 -5.01 -6.20 -8.75
C PRO A 130 -3.82 -7.07 -9.19
N VAL A 131 -4.07 -8.08 -10.02
CA VAL A 131 -3.05 -8.92 -10.64
C VAL A 131 -1.91 -8.07 -11.22
N GLY A 132 -0.66 -8.41 -10.87
CA GLY A 132 0.56 -7.67 -11.24
C GLY A 132 1.07 -6.70 -10.17
N THR A 133 0.32 -6.51 -9.07
CA THR A 133 0.71 -5.65 -7.94
C THR A 133 1.56 -6.43 -6.95
N GLY A 134 2.69 -5.87 -6.49
CA GLY A 134 3.56 -6.51 -5.49
C GLY A 134 3.95 -7.95 -5.86
N PHE A 135 3.53 -8.91 -5.04
CA PHE A 135 3.76 -10.34 -5.27
C PHE A 135 2.61 -11.05 -6.04
N SER A 136 1.57 -10.33 -6.44
CA SER A 136 0.49 -10.88 -7.26
C SER A 136 0.90 -10.94 -8.73
N ILE A 137 0.73 -12.10 -9.36
CA ILE A 137 1.23 -12.37 -10.70
C ILE A 137 0.12 -12.74 -11.66
N GLY A 138 0.21 -12.27 -12.91
CA GLY A 138 -0.70 -12.67 -13.98
C GLY A 138 -0.25 -13.95 -14.68
N GLY A 139 -1.17 -14.56 -15.43
CA GLY A 139 -0.83 -15.64 -16.35
C GLY A 139 0.13 -15.19 -17.48
N PRO A 140 0.59 -16.13 -18.33
CA PRO A 140 1.65 -15.91 -19.32
C PRO A 140 1.31 -14.85 -20.39
N PHE A 141 0.06 -14.44 -20.53
CA PHE A 141 -0.40 -13.44 -21.51
C PHE A 141 -0.63 -12.03 -20.95
N LYS A 142 -0.32 -11.77 -19.66
CA LYS A 142 -0.29 -10.45 -19.00
C LYS A 142 -1.28 -9.41 -19.57
N SER A 143 -2.57 -9.63 -19.43
CA SER A 143 -3.58 -8.58 -19.63
C SER A 143 -4.05 -8.09 -18.27
N TYR A 144 -3.74 -6.83 -17.93
CA TYR A 144 -4.32 -6.17 -16.75
C TYR A 144 -5.70 -5.63 -17.10
N HIS A 145 -6.64 -5.70 -16.15
CA HIS A 145 -7.97 -5.12 -16.31
C HIS A 145 -7.91 -3.59 -16.39
N ASP A 146 -8.75 -3.01 -17.24
CA ASP A 146 -8.88 -1.56 -17.43
C ASP A 146 -10.14 -0.97 -16.78
N ASN A 147 -10.87 -1.81 -16.03
CA ASN A 147 -12.12 -1.45 -15.37
C ASN A 147 -12.22 -2.13 -14.00
N LEU A 148 -12.89 -1.45 -13.07
CA LEU A 148 -13.07 -1.84 -11.68
C LEU A 148 -14.06 -3.00 -11.52
N GLU A 149 -14.98 -3.19 -12.45
CA GLU A 149 -15.91 -4.33 -12.46
C GLU A 149 -15.13 -5.65 -12.59
N ALA A 150 -14.25 -5.78 -13.58
CA ALA A 150 -13.42 -6.97 -13.78
C ALA A 150 -12.40 -7.16 -12.65
N VAL A 151 -11.80 -6.08 -12.13
CA VAL A 151 -10.96 -6.16 -10.91
C VAL A 151 -11.77 -6.69 -9.71
N SER A 152 -13.06 -6.36 -9.63
CA SER A 152 -13.95 -6.89 -8.59
C SER A 152 -14.26 -8.37 -8.79
N GLU A 153 -14.40 -8.85 -10.04
CA GLU A 153 -14.62 -10.27 -10.33
C GLU A 153 -13.44 -11.12 -9.85
N ASP A 154 -12.21 -10.69 -10.16
CA ASP A 154 -10.97 -11.30 -9.65
C ASP A 154 -10.95 -11.31 -8.12
N PHE A 155 -11.28 -10.18 -7.49
CA PHE A 155 -11.30 -10.07 -6.04
C PHE A 155 -12.33 -11.01 -5.39
N ILE A 156 -13.53 -11.13 -5.94
CA ILE A 156 -14.55 -12.07 -5.45
C ILE A 156 -14.08 -13.51 -5.60
N ALA A 157 -13.46 -13.86 -6.73
CA ALA A 157 -12.92 -15.19 -6.96
C ALA A 157 -11.81 -15.53 -5.95
N PHE A 158 -10.89 -14.60 -5.70
CA PHE A 158 -9.90 -14.72 -4.63
C PHE A 158 -10.56 -14.96 -3.27
N MET A 159 -11.56 -14.16 -2.90
CA MET A 159 -12.20 -14.25 -1.58
C MET A 159 -12.96 -15.56 -1.38
N ILE A 160 -13.54 -16.14 -2.44
CA ILE A 160 -14.15 -17.48 -2.43
C ILE A 160 -13.08 -18.54 -2.11
N ASN A 161 -11.94 -18.48 -2.79
CA ASN A 161 -10.84 -19.43 -2.58
C ASN A 161 -10.21 -19.24 -1.20
N TYR A 162 -10.04 -17.99 -0.76
CA TYR A 162 -9.57 -17.66 0.58
C TYR A 162 -10.46 -18.28 1.67
N PHE A 163 -11.79 -18.10 1.61
CA PHE A 163 -12.69 -18.71 2.60
C PHE A 163 -12.82 -20.23 2.47
N THR A 164 -12.41 -20.81 1.34
CA THR A 164 -12.28 -22.27 1.21
C THR A 164 -11.05 -22.78 1.97
N VAL A 165 -9.95 -22.02 1.93
CA VAL A 165 -8.71 -22.34 2.66
C VAL A 165 -8.83 -22.01 4.16
N PHE A 166 -9.48 -20.89 4.50
CA PHE A 166 -9.68 -20.37 5.87
C PHE A 166 -11.19 -20.31 6.22
N PRO A 167 -11.88 -21.46 6.32
CA PRO A 167 -13.32 -21.50 6.59
C PRO A 167 -13.73 -20.88 7.92
N GLU A 168 -12.83 -20.81 8.91
CA GLU A 168 -13.06 -20.15 10.18
C GLU A 168 -13.29 -18.64 10.07
N ASP A 169 -12.70 -18.00 9.05
CA ASP A 169 -12.80 -16.55 8.87
C ASP A 169 -14.15 -16.15 8.26
N ARG A 170 -14.86 -17.09 7.62
CA ARG A 170 -16.18 -16.87 7.02
C ARG A 170 -17.25 -16.45 8.03
N ALA A 171 -17.12 -16.90 9.28
CA ALA A 171 -18.05 -16.54 10.35
C ALA A 171 -17.77 -15.16 10.97
N LYS A 172 -16.60 -14.57 10.70
CA LYS A 172 -16.20 -13.28 11.26
C LYS A 172 -16.92 -12.14 10.56
N LYS A 173 -17.06 -11.02 11.26
CA LYS A 173 -17.45 -9.75 10.64
C LYS A 173 -16.31 -9.28 9.74
N LEU A 174 -16.60 -9.11 8.47
CA LEU A 174 -15.64 -8.65 7.48
C LEU A 174 -15.71 -7.12 7.37
N ILE A 175 -14.57 -6.47 7.62
CA ILE A 175 -14.35 -5.05 7.36
C ILE A 175 -13.48 -4.93 6.13
N LEU A 176 -13.95 -4.25 5.08
CA LEU A 176 -13.09 -3.84 3.97
C LEU A 176 -12.48 -2.49 4.33
N ALA A 177 -11.16 -2.45 4.45
CA ALA A 177 -10.39 -1.28 4.80
C ALA A 177 -9.28 -1.02 3.78
N GLY A 178 -8.84 0.22 3.69
CA GLY A 178 -7.75 0.57 2.80
C GLY A 178 -7.63 2.07 2.62
N GLU A 179 -6.70 2.49 1.77
CA GLU A 179 -6.41 3.89 1.57
C GLU A 179 -6.23 4.31 0.11
N SER A 180 -6.26 5.63 -0.12
CA SER A 180 -5.93 6.22 -1.42
C SER A 180 -6.86 5.71 -2.53
N PHE A 181 -6.34 5.13 -3.62
CA PHE A 181 -7.13 4.53 -4.69
C PHE A 181 -8.00 3.33 -4.22
N ALA A 182 -7.79 2.79 -3.02
CA ALA A 182 -8.76 1.86 -2.41
C ALA A 182 -10.12 2.52 -2.15
N GLY A 183 -10.20 3.86 -2.15
CA GLY A 183 -11.47 4.59 -2.25
C GLY A 183 -12.28 4.26 -3.52
N GLN A 184 -11.64 3.76 -4.57
CA GLN A 184 -12.31 3.16 -5.73
C GLN A 184 -12.60 1.67 -5.54
N TYR A 185 -11.59 0.90 -5.11
CA TYR A 185 -11.70 -0.56 -4.96
C TYR A 185 -12.78 -0.98 -3.96
N ILE A 186 -12.76 -0.40 -2.76
CA ILE A 186 -13.59 -0.86 -1.63
C ILE A 186 -15.09 -0.78 -1.93
N PRO A 187 -15.64 0.33 -2.45
CA PRO A 187 -17.06 0.38 -2.83
C PRO A 187 -17.44 -0.61 -3.93
N TYR A 188 -16.57 -0.79 -4.92
CA TYR A 188 -16.77 -1.75 -6.01
C TYR A 188 -16.78 -3.20 -5.50
N PHE A 189 -15.84 -3.54 -4.62
CA PHE A 189 -15.76 -4.86 -3.99
C PHE A 189 -16.94 -5.12 -3.06
N ALA A 190 -17.33 -4.12 -2.27
CA ALA A 190 -18.50 -4.20 -1.39
C ALA A 190 -19.77 -4.45 -2.19
N HIS A 191 -19.97 -3.71 -3.29
CA HIS A 191 -21.11 -3.90 -4.18
C HIS A 191 -21.15 -5.32 -4.75
N SER A 192 -20.03 -5.81 -5.30
CA SER A 192 -19.93 -7.17 -5.84
C SER A 192 -20.14 -8.26 -4.78
N MET A 193 -19.69 -8.04 -3.54
CA MET A 193 -19.96 -8.96 -2.43
C MET A 193 -21.45 -9.02 -2.06
N LEU A 194 -22.13 -7.87 -2.04
CA LEU A 194 -23.58 -7.82 -1.78
C LEU A 194 -24.37 -8.49 -2.91
N GLU A 195 -24.01 -8.26 -4.17
CA GLU A 195 -24.62 -8.93 -5.33
C GLU A 195 -24.38 -10.44 -5.30
N TYR A 196 -23.18 -10.87 -4.94
CA TYR A 196 -22.89 -12.29 -4.76
C TYR A 196 -23.77 -12.91 -3.66
N ASN A 197 -23.88 -12.24 -2.51
CA ASN A 197 -24.73 -12.70 -1.40
C ASN A 197 -26.21 -12.84 -1.78
N LYS A 198 -26.75 -11.94 -2.61
CA LYS A 198 -28.15 -12.02 -3.10
C LYS A 198 -28.40 -13.26 -3.96
N ASN A 199 -27.38 -13.72 -4.68
CA ASN A 199 -27.46 -14.85 -5.61
C ASN A 199 -26.94 -16.17 -5.01
N SER A 200 -26.45 -16.16 -3.76
CA SER A 200 -25.86 -17.32 -3.10
C SER A 200 -26.94 -18.27 -2.59
N GLU A 201 -26.91 -19.53 -3.04
CA GLU A 201 -27.76 -20.60 -2.51
C GLU A 201 -27.21 -21.19 -1.19
N ASN A 202 -28.05 -21.88 -0.42
CA ASN A 202 -27.66 -22.53 0.83
C ASN A 202 -26.45 -23.48 0.62
N GLY A 203 -25.26 -23.07 1.10
CA GLY A 203 -24.02 -23.88 1.07
C GLY A 203 -22.83 -23.23 0.35
N VAL A 204 -23.05 -22.20 -0.46
CA VAL A 204 -22.01 -21.41 -1.16
C VAL A 204 -21.45 -20.32 -0.21
N PRO A 205 -20.18 -19.86 -0.31
CA PRO A 205 -19.63 -18.80 0.55
C PRO A 205 -20.60 -17.61 0.72
N PHE A 206 -20.64 -17.03 1.92
CA PHE A 206 -21.44 -15.85 2.21
C PHE A 206 -20.51 -14.84 2.85
N PHE A 207 -20.50 -13.62 2.31
CA PHE A 207 -19.67 -12.54 2.80
C PHE A 207 -20.39 -11.81 3.94
N ASN A 208 -19.96 -12.01 5.18
CA ASN A 208 -20.49 -11.28 6.34
C ASN A 208 -19.89 -9.85 6.40
N LEU A 209 -20.12 -9.08 5.34
CA LEU A 209 -19.64 -7.72 5.17
C LEU A 209 -20.36 -6.78 6.17
N ASP A 210 -19.59 -6.21 7.08
CA ASP A 210 -20.11 -5.40 8.19
C ASP A 210 -19.99 -3.89 7.91
N ARG A 211 -18.84 -3.44 7.37
CA ARG A 211 -18.57 -2.01 7.13
C ARG A 211 -17.37 -1.79 6.21
N LEU A 212 -17.26 -0.55 5.72
CA LEU A 212 -16.17 -0.06 4.88
C LEU A 212 -15.37 1.02 5.62
N LEU A 213 -14.03 0.95 5.58
CA LEU A 213 -13.10 1.87 6.24
C LEU A 213 -12.13 2.44 5.19
N ILE A 214 -12.36 3.66 4.72
CA ILE A 214 -11.59 4.25 3.62
C ILE A 214 -10.76 5.42 4.16
N GLY A 215 -9.44 5.25 4.16
CA GLY A 215 -8.45 6.22 4.57
C GLY A 215 -8.05 7.14 3.42
N ASN A 216 -8.13 8.46 3.57
CA ASN A 216 -7.63 9.42 2.57
C ASN A 216 -8.00 9.01 1.13
N GLY A 217 -9.28 8.68 0.91
CA GLY A 217 -9.71 7.97 -0.29
C GLY A 217 -9.82 8.85 -1.53
N TRP A 218 -9.38 8.34 -2.68
CA TRP A 218 -9.73 8.88 -3.99
C TRP A 218 -11.06 8.27 -4.43
N ILE A 219 -12.15 9.01 -4.29
CA ILE A 219 -13.55 8.52 -4.40
C ILE A 219 -14.30 9.24 -5.52
N ALA A 220 -14.18 10.57 -5.59
CA ALA A 220 -14.82 11.42 -6.59
C ALA A 220 -13.77 12.36 -7.21
N PRO A 221 -13.04 11.90 -8.24
CA PRO A 221 -11.83 12.55 -8.76
C PRO A 221 -12.01 14.04 -9.08
N ASP A 222 -13.08 14.38 -9.77
CA ASP A 222 -13.37 15.74 -10.23
C ASP A 222 -13.69 16.67 -9.05
N GLN A 223 -14.58 16.25 -8.14
CA GLN A 223 -14.94 17.02 -6.94
C GLN A 223 -13.74 17.21 -6.01
N GLN A 224 -12.93 16.16 -5.82
CA GLN A 224 -11.71 16.26 -5.02
C GLN A 224 -10.67 17.17 -5.67
N SER A 225 -10.55 17.14 -7.01
CA SER A 225 -9.62 18.02 -7.73
C SER A 225 -9.93 19.51 -7.52
N LEU A 226 -11.22 19.87 -7.45
CA LEU A 226 -11.65 21.24 -7.13
C LEU A 226 -11.26 21.71 -5.72
N SER A 227 -10.93 20.78 -4.81
CA SER A 227 -10.57 21.11 -3.43
C SER A 227 -9.11 21.56 -3.27
N TYR A 228 -8.21 21.24 -4.21
CA TYR A 228 -6.77 21.49 -4.04
C TYR A 228 -6.43 22.96 -3.80
N VAL A 229 -6.96 23.86 -4.63
CA VAL A 229 -6.72 25.30 -4.52
C VAL A 229 -7.27 25.86 -3.21
N PRO A 230 -8.57 25.72 -2.86
CA PRO A 230 -9.08 26.24 -1.60
C PRO A 230 -8.43 25.58 -0.39
N PHE A 231 -8.04 24.31 -0.46
CA PHE A 231 -7.31 23.63 0.60
C PHE A 231 -5.95 24.28 0.85
N LEU A 232 -5.11 24.43 -0.18
CA LEU A 232 -3.79 25.05 -0.06
C LEU A 232 -3.87 26.52 0.35
N MET A 233 -4.92 27.24 -0.06
CA MET A 233 -5.19 28.59 0.44
C MET A 233 -5.56 28.59 1.92
N LYS A 234 -6.44 27.68 2.37
CA LYS A 234 -6.85 27.53 3.77
C LYS A 234 -5.67 27.16 4.67
N LYS A 235 -4.73 26.36 4.16
CA LYS A 235 -3.48 26.01 4.87
C LYS A 235 -2.40 27.09 4.79
N GLY A 236 -2.64 28.19 4.09
CA GLY A 236 -1.68 29.30 3.95
C GLY A 236 -0.49 29.01 3.04
N ILE A 237 -0.53 27.91 2.28
CA ILE A 237 0.53 27.50 1.34
C ILE A 237 0.40 28.30 0.03
N LEU A 238 -0.83 28.47 -0.47
CA LEU A 238 -1.12 29.30 -1.63
C LEU A 238 -1.64 30.66 -1.20
N SER A 239 -0.92 31.72 -1.55
CA SER A 239 -1.30 33.10 -1.21
C SER A 239 -2.20 33.75 -2.26
N ARG A 240 -3.16 34.57 -1.82
CA ARG A 240 -3.96 35.45 -2.70
C ARG A 240 -3.12 36.45 -3.51
N LYS A 241 -1.88 36.70 -3.09
CA LYS A 241 -0.93 37.62 -3.74
C LYS A 241 0.10 36.90 -4.61
N HIS A 242 -0.05 35.59 -4.85
CA HIS A 242 0.89 34.86 -5.69
C HIS A 242 0.82 35.36 -7.15
N ASP A 243 1.96 35.71 -7.76
CA ASP A 243 2.02 36.36 -9.08
C ASP A 243 1.25 35.58 -10.17
N ASN A 244 1.32 34.25 -10.10
CA ASN A 244 0.68 33.34 -11.05
C ASN A 244 -0.64 32.72 -10.56
N LEU A 245 -1.28 33.29 -9.52
CA LEU A 245 -2.55 32.76 -9.00
C LEU A 245 -3.64 32.67 -10.08
N HIS A 246 -3.66 33.60 -11.02
CA HIS A 246 -4.61 33.62 -12.13
C HIS A 246 -4.55 32.36 -13.00
N VAL A 247 -3.37 31.75 -13.18
CA VAL A 247 -3.19 30.53 -13.98
C VAL A 247 -3.95 29.37 -13.36
N ILE A 248 -3.79 29.17 -12.04
CA ILE A 248 -4.44 28.06 -11.35
C ILE A 248 -5.94 28.29 -11.17
N LEU A 249 -6.38 29.53 -10.94
CA LEU A 249 -7.81 29.86 -10.88
C LEU A 249 -8.51 29.60 -12.22
N GLN A 250 -7.89 29.97 -13.34
CA GLN A 250 -8.43 29.65 -14.67
C GLN A 250 -8.51 28.14 -14.91
N GLN A 251 -7.53 27.35 -14.42
CA GLN A 251 -7.60 25.90 -14.52
C GLN A 251 -8.72 25.31 -13.65
N GLN A 252 -8.91 25.83 -12.44
CA GLN A 252 -10.02 25.44 -11.58
C GLN A 252 -11.38 25.76 -12.21
N GLU A 253 -11.54 26.93 -12.83
CA GLU A 253 -12.76 27.28 -13.57
C GLU A 253 -13.02 26.34 -14.75
N LYS A 254 -11.97 25.94 -15.48
CA LYS A 254 -12.08 24.94 -16.56
C LYS A 254 -12.56 23.59 -16.03
N CYS A 255 -12.02 23.13 -14.90
CA CYS A 255 -12.48 21.90 -14.24
C CYS A 255 -13.95 22.02 -13.82
N GLN A 256 -14.32 23.12 -13.14
CA GLN A 256 -15.70 23.36 -12.71
C GLN A 256 -16.68 23.36 -13.90
N ASN A 257 -16.30 23.98 -15.02
CA ASN A 257 -17.12 24.00 -16.23
C ASN A 257 -17.25 22.62 -16.88
N ALA A 258 -16.19 21.80 -16.85
CA ALA A 258 -16.25 20.41 -17.35
C ALA A 258 -17.23 19.57 -16.52
N ILE A 259 -17.19 19.71 -15.19
CA ILE A 259 -18.14 19.05 -14.27
C ILE A 259 -19.57 19.51 -14.55
N ASN A 260 -19.79 20.83 -14.64
CA ASN A 260 -21.11 21.40 -14.91
C ASN A 260 -21.69 20.95 -16.27
N SER A 261 -20.82 20.60 -17.22
CA SER A 261 -21.22 20.10 -18.55
C SER A 261 -21.49 18.59 -18.57
N GLY A 262 -21.32 17.88 -17.45
CA GLY A 262 -21.56 16.44 -17.35
C GLY A 262 -20.49 15.60 -18.04
N SER A 263 -19.21 15.89 -17.80
CA SER A 263 -18.08 15.11 -18.32
C SER A 263 -18.29 13.60 -18.11
N PRO A 264 -18.17 12.77 -19.17
CA PRO A 264 -18.41 11.33 -19.08
C PRO A 264 -17.19 10.53 -18.59
N ASN A 265 -16.03 11.17 -18.47
CA ASN A 265 -14.77 10.51 -18.12
C ASN A 265 -14.72 10.19 -16.63
N PHE A 266 -13.90 9.19 -16.25
CA PHE A 266 -13.61 8.90 -14.85
C PHE A 266 -13.08 10.13 -14.10
N GLN A 267 -12.19 10.87 -14.74
CA GLN A 267 -11.76 12.20 -14.33
C GLN A 267 -11.64 13.08 -15.56
N SER A 268 -12.13 14.32 -15.46
CA SER A 268 -11.99 15.31 -16.52
C SER A 268 -10.53 15.72 -16.66
N GLU A 269 -10.05 15.83 -17.91
CA GLU A 269 -8.67 16.27 -18.20
C GLU A 269 -8.35 17.64 -17.58
N GLN A 270 -9.36 18.51 -17.48
CA GLN A 270 -9.24 19.82 -16.86
C GLN A 270 -9.02 19.70 -15.34
N CYS A 271 -9.61 18.71 -14.69
CA CYS A 271 -9.47 18.51 -13.25
C CYS A 271 -8.14 17.85 -12.90
N ASP A 272 -7.72 16.85 -13.68
CA ASP A 272 -6.45 16.12 -13.51
C ASP A 272 -5.21 17.05 -13.53
N LYS A 273 -5.26 18.14 -14.29
CA LYS A 273 -4.15 19.10 -14.39
C LYS A 273 -3.93 19.99 -13.16
N ILE A 274 -4.93 20.11 -12.28
CA ILE A 274 -4.91 21.10 -11.18
C ILE A 274 -3.72 20.88 -10.24
N LEU A 275 -3.51 19.64 -9.78
CA LEU A 275 -2.45 19.33 -8.83
C LEU A 275 -1.06 19.59 -9.42
N ASN A 276 -0.80 19.12 -10.64
CA ASN A 276 0.50 19.32 -11.30
C ASN A 276 0.82 20.81 -11.50
N ILE A 277 -0.16 21.61 -11.93
CA ILE A 277 0.02 23.06 -12.07
C ILE A 277 0.30 23.71 -10.71
N LEU A 278 -0.37 23.27 -9.64
CA LEU A 278 -0.10 23.75 -8.28
C LEU A 278 1.34 23.42 -7.84
N LEU A 279 1.80 22.20 -8.08
CA LEU A 279 3.16 21.77 -7.71
C LEU A 279 4.23 22.58 -8.46
N GLU A 280 4.03 22.82 -9.76
CA GLU A 280 4.94 23.67 -10.54
C GLU A 280 4.92 25.13 -10.07
N LEU A 281 3.74 25.66 -9.75
CA LEU A 281 3.55 27.03 -9.27
C LEU A 281 4.19 27.26 -7.90
N LEU A 282 4.12 26.27 -7.01
CA LEU A 282 4.64 26.32 -5.64
C LEU A 282 6.11 25.89 -5.51
N LEU A 283 6.77 25.57 -6.61
CA LEU A 283 8.14 25.06 -6.61
C LEU A 283 9.15 26.10 -6.10
N ASP A 284 9.87 25.77 -5.02
CA ASP A 284 10.99 26.59 -4.54
C ASP A 284 12.28 26.21 -5.26
N ARG A 285 12.51 26.85 -6.40
CA ARG A 285 13.74 26.62 -7.21
C ARG A 285 15.03 27.08 -6.52
N LYS A 286 14.94 27.79 -5.39
CA LYS A 286 16.11 28.22 -4.62
C LYS A 286 16.49 27.23 -3.52
N ALA A 287 15.58 26.33 -3.15
CA ALA A 287 15.84 25.27 -2.19
C ALA A 287 16.77 24.17 -2.76
N PRO A 288 17.42 23.37 -1.90
CA PRO A 288 18.11 22.15 -2.30
C PRO A 288 17.24 21.24 -3.17
N VAL A 289 17.84 20.48 -4.08
CA VAL A 289 17.13 19.65 -5.07
C VAL A 289 16.09 18.71 -4.43
N ASN A 290 16.40 18.15 -3.27
CA ASN A 290 15.53 17.25 -2.49
C ASN A 290 14.44 17.98 -1.68
N GLU A 291 14.37 19.31 -1.74
CA GLU A 291 13.44 20.13 -0.96
C GLU A 291 12.62 21.12 -1.81
N GLN A 292 12.77 21.09 -3.14
CA GLN A 292 12.16 22.08 -4.03
C GLN A 292 10.64 21.97 -4.10
N CYS A 293 10.10 20.76 -3.97
CA CYS A 293 8.67 20.50 -4.07
C CYS A 293 8.03 20.28 -2.70
N ILE A 294 6.75 20.60 -2.59
CA ILE A 294 5.93 20.15 -1.45
C ILE A 294 5.63 18.66 -1.61
N ASN A 295 5.64 17.91 -0.51
CA ASN A 295 5.21 16.51 -0.54
C ASN A 295 3.67 16.45 -0.62
N ILE A 296 3.15 15.78 -1.65
CA ILE A 296 1.69 15.64 -1.87
C ILE A 296 0.99 14.81 -0.79
N TYR A 297 1.73 13.94 -0.10
CA TYR A 297 1.20 13.09 0.96
C TYR A 297 1.23 13.77 2.33
N ASP A 298 2.09 14.78 2.53
CA ASP A 298 2.14 15.59 3.74
C ASP A 298 2.66 17.00 3.43
N TYR A 299 1.80 18.01 3.47
CA TYR A 299 2.19 19.38 3.12
C TYR A 299 3.25 20.01 4.05
N ARG A 300 3.54 19.39 5.19
CA ARG A 300 4.60 19.83 6.11
C ARG A 300 5.99 19.41 5.62
N LEU A 301 6.06 18.43 4.73
CA LEU A 301 7.30 17.85 4.22
C LEU A 301 7.67 18.45 2.86
N ARG A 302 8.95 18.34 2.54
CA ARG A 302 9.52 18.71 1.24
C ARG A 302 10.08 17.48 0.53
N ALA A 303 10.15 17.57 -0.80
CA ALA A 303 10.57 16.48 -1.67
C ALA A 303 11.26 16.99 -2.94
N SER A 304 11.91 16.08 -3.65
CA SER A 304 12.47 16.33 -4.97
C SER A 304 11.38 16.55 -6.02
N TYR A 305 11.59 17.47 -6.96
CA TYR A 305 10.76 17.58 -8.16
C TYR A 305 11.34 16.69 -9.28
N PRO A 306 10.52 15.98 -10.09
CA PRO A 306 9.06 16.02 -10.16
C PRO A 306 8.33 15.06 -9.22
N GLY A 307 9.05 14.26 -8.42
CA GLY A 307 8.43 13.23 -7.58
C GLY A 307 7.48 13.77 -6.52
N CYS A 308 7.79 14.94 -5.94
CA CYS A 308 6.92 15.68 -5.01
C CYS A 308 6.28 14.81 -3.91
N GLY A 309 6.99 13.79 -3.42
CA GLY A 309 6.48 12.83 -2.44
C GLY A 309 6.62 11.36 -2.84
N MET A 310 6.90 11.04 -4.11
CA MET A 310 6.99 9.63 -4.55
C MET A 310 8.08 8.78 -3.90
N ASP A 311 9.12 9.39 -3.31
CA ASP A 311 10.16 8.66 -2.57
C ASP A 311 9.91 8.63 -1.05
N TRP A 312 8.75 9.10 -0.60
CA TRP A 312 8.33 9.10 0.80
C TRP A 312 7.46 7.86 1.09
N PRO A 313 7.59 7.21 2.27
CA PRO A 313 8.44 7.60 3.40
C PRO A 313 9.90 7.13 3.31
N PRO A 314 10.83 7.72 4.10
CA PRO A 314 12.24 7.31 4.14
C PRO A 314 12.48 5.84 4.47
N ASP A 315 11.51 5.18 5.10
CA ASP A 315 11.54 3.77 5.49
C ASP A 315 11.29 2.82 4.31
N LEU A 316 10.70 3.28 3.20
CA LEU A 316 10.32 2.47 2.06
C LEU A 316 11.47 1.60 1.48
N PRO A 317 12.72 2.11 1.32
CA PRO A 317 13.83 1.29 0.84
C PRO A 317 14.18 0.11 1.76
N ASN A 318 13.85 0.19 3.06
CA ASN A 318 14.11 -0.89 4.01
C ASN A 318 13.25 -2.12 3.70
N ILE A 319 12.04 -1.92 3.16
CA ILE A 319 11.12 -3.00 2.80
C ILE A 319 11.68 -3.83 1.64
N ALA A 320 12.14 -3.16 0.57
CA ALA A 320 12.80 -3.84 -0.54
C ALA A 320 14.01 -4.64 -0.05
N LYS A 321 14.83 -4.04 0.84
CA LYS A 321 15.97 -4.71 1.45
C LYS A 321 15.58 -5.93 2.28
N PHE A 322 14.45 -5.91 2.99
CA PHE A 322 13.96 -7.07 3.73
C PHE A 322 13.64 -8.24 2.80
N PHE A 323 12.96 -8.00 1.69
CA PHE A 323 12.64 -9.07 0.73
C PHE A 323 13.83 -9.57 -0.08
N ASP A 324 14.89 -8.77 -0.21
CA ASP A 324 16.14 -9.18 -0.84
C ASP A 324 16.98 -10.14 0.04
N ILE A 325 16.59 -10.38 1.31
CA ILE A 325 17.28 -11.31 2.19
C ILE A 325 16.89 -12.76 1.86
N GLU A 326 17.90 -13.61 1.69
CA GLU A 326 17.74 -15.05 1.40
C GLU A 326 16.79 -15.74 2.41
N GLY A 327 15.86 -16.52 1.89
CA GLY A 327 14.86 -17.25 2.67
C GLY A 327 13.58 -16.46 3.00
N VAL A 328 13.55 -15.14 2.83
CA VAL A 328 12.33 -14.35 3.12
C VAL A 328 11.19 -14.68 2.17
N LEU A 329 11.44 -14.74 0.85
CA LEU A 329 10.42 -15.11 -0.13
C LEU A 329 9.93 -16.55 0.10
N ASP A 330 10.83 -17.47 0.41
CA ASP A 330 10.49 -18.86 0.73
C ASP A 330 9.62 -18.96 1.99
N ALA A 331 9.92 -18.17 3.03
CA ALA A 331 9.13 -18.12 4.26
C ALA A 331 7.68 -17.68 4.04
N LEU A 332 7.45 -16.90 2.98
CA LEU A 332 6.15 -16.37 2.56
C LEU A 332 5.51 -17.19 1.44
N HIS A 333 6.07 -18.36 1.11
CA HIS A 333 5.58 -19.25 0.06
C HIS A 333 5.50 -18.58 -1.32
N ILE A 334 6.48 -17.71 -1.62
CA ILE A 334 6.61 -17.04 -2.90
C ILE A 334 7.64 -17.80 -3.75
N ASP A 335 7.23 -18.22 -4.95
CA ASP A 335 8.13 -18.84 -5.91
C ASP A 335 9.09 -17.79 -6.50
N SER A 336 10.34 -17.81 -6.02
CA SER A 336 11.39 -16.88 -6.45
C SER A 336 11.76 -16.98 -7.93
N THR A 337 11.34 -18.06 -8.61
CA THR A 337 11.51 -18.22 -10.07
C THR A 337 10.48 -17.42 -10.86
N GLN A 338 9.34 -17.09 -10.25
CA GLN A 338 8.25 -16.30 -10.84
C GLN A 338 8.31 -14.84 -10.40
N VAL A 339 8.67 -14.58 -9.13
CA VAL A 339 8.85 -13.23 -8.59
C VAL A 339 10.19 -13.13 -7.89
N SER A 340 11.15 -12.42 -8.51
CA SER A 340 12.51 -12.32 -8.00
C SER A 340 12.77 -11.10 -7.11
N ARG A 341 11.86 -10.12 -7.07
CA ARG A 341 11.98 -8.91 -6.25
C ARG A 341 10.61 -8.32 -5.95
N TRP A 342 10.51 -7.65 -4.80
CA TRP A 342 9.36 -6.81 -4.49
C TRP A 342 9.47 -5.45 -5.20
N VAL A 343 8.34 -4.97 -5.69
CA VAL A 343 8.19 -3.61 -6.22
C VAL A 343 6.95 -3.03 -5.56
N GLU A 344 7.10 -1.87 -4.92
CA GLU A 344 6.03 -1.16 -4.23
C GLU A 344 4.83 -0.92 -5.16
N CYS A 345 5.02 -0.15 -6.23
CA CYS A 345 3.96 0.17 -7.19
C CYS A 345 4.31 -0.25 -8.62
N ASN A 346 3.36 -0.92 -9.29
CA ASN A 346 3.47 -1.29 -10.70
C ASN A 346 2.95 -0.17 -11.61
N GLY A 347 3.85 0.46 -12.37
CA GLY A 347 3.52 1.55 -13.30
C GLY A 347 2.57 1.17 -14.44
N ASP A 348 2.59 -0.08 -14.91
CA ASP A 348 1.70 -0.53 -15.99
C ASP A 348 0.24 -0.54 -15.51
N ILE A 349 0.02 -0.94 -14.25
CA ILE A 349 -1.30 -0.94 -13.63
C ILE A 349 -1.76 0.50 -13.41
N LEU A 350 -0.88 1.39 -12.96
CA LEU A 350 -1.17 2.82 -12.81
C LEU A 350 -1.57 3.47 -14.15
N ASP A 351 -0.89 3.10 -15.23
CA ASP A 351 -1.19 3.63 -16.56
C ASP A 351 -2.57 3.21 -17.05
N ILE A 352 -2.94 1.95 -16.84
CA ILE A 352 -4.21 1.36 -17.27
C ILE A 352 -5.38 1.76 -16.35
N LEU A 353 -5.24 1.55 -15.04
CA LEU A 353 -6.32 1.77 -14.06
C LEU A 353 -6.32 3.16 -13.44
N GLY A 354 -5.36 4.03 -13.73
CA GLY A 354 -5.39 5.40 -13.20
C GLY A 354 -6.54 6.25 -13.77
N SER A 355 -7.13 5.82 -14.89
CA SER A 355 -8.38 6.38 -15.44
C SER A 355 -9.19 5.23 -16.03
N PRO A 356 -9.77 4.35 -15.17
CA PRO A 356 -10.47 3.16 -15.62
C PRO A 356 -11.70 3.55 -16.46
N SER A 357 -12.20 2.62 -17.27
CA SER A 357 -13.42 2.85 -18.06
C SER A 357 -14.71 2.85 -17.22
N SER A 358 -14.60 2.41 -15.97
CA SER A 358 -15.66 2.44 -14.95
C SER A 358 -16.00 3.85 -14.49
N LYS A 359 -17.13 4.00 -13.78
CA LYS A 359 -17.48 5.28 -13.13
C LYS A 359 -16.74 5.42 -11.80
N PRO A 360 -16.43 6.65 -11.34
CA PRO A 360 -15.93 6.88 -9.99
C PRO A 360 -16.83 6.29 -8.92
N SER A 361 -16.24 5.63 -7.93
CA SER A 361 -16.93 4.82 -6.91
C SER A 361 -17.98 5.57 -6.10
N ILE A 362 -17.93 6.91 -6.04
CA ILE A 362 -18.95 7.72 -5.36
C ILE A 362 -20.39 7.39 -5.78
N HIS A 363 -20.60 6.94 -7.02
CA HIS A 363 -21.94 6.57 -7.49
C HIS A 363 -22.52 5.33 -6.80
N LEU A 364 -21.69 4.50 -6.16
CA LEU A 364 -22.11 3.31 -5.41
C LEU A 364 -22.45 3.62 -3.94
N PHE A 365 -22.02 4.77 -3.41
CA PHE A 365 -22.19 5.10 -1.99
C PHE A 365 -23.66 5.11 -1.53
N PRO A 366 -24.63 5.68 -2.29
CA PRO A 366 -26.03 5.68 -1.86
C PRO A 366 -26.56 4.26 -1.67
N ASP A 367 -26.38 3.39 -2.66
CA ASP A 367 -26.87 2.00 -2.60
C ASP A 367 -26.19 1.19 -1.49
N LEU A 368 -24.89 1.40 -1.27
CA LEU A 368 -24.15 0.76 -0.19
C LEU A 368 -24.67 1.21 1.19
N LEU A 369 -24.89 2.51 1.40
CA LEU A 369 -25.46 3.03 2.66
C LEU A 369 -26.90 2.55 2.87
N GLU A 370 -27.72 2.53 1.82
CA GLU A 370 -29.12 2.10 1.87
C GLU A 370 -29.29 0.58 2.05
N SER A 371 -28.27 -0.21 1.70
CA SER A 371 -28.20 -1.64 2.04
C SER A 371 -28.02 -1.90 3.54
N GLY A 372 -27.69 -0.88 4.33
CA GLY A 372 -27.45 -0.96 5.76
C GLY A 372 -25.97 -1.06 6.16
N LEU A 373 -25.03 -0.99 5.20
CA LEU A 373 -23.60 -0.95 5.50
C LEU A 373 -23.21 0.39 6.14
N GLU A 374 -22.32 0.33 7.12
CA GLU A 374 -21.66 1.53 7.62
C GLU A 374 -20.42 1.87 6.76
N ILE A 375 -20.28 3.13 6.35
CA ILE A 375 -19.10 3.64 5.66
C ILE A 375 -18.38 4.62 6.56
N VAL A 376 -17.09 4.38 6.81
CA VAL A 376 -16.21 5.26 7.59
C VAL A 376 -15.15 5.83 6.66
N LEU A 377 -15.17 7.15 6.48
CA LEU A 377 -14.15 7.91 5.76
C LEU A 377 -13.24 8.57 6.80
N PHE A 378 -12.00 8.11 6.93
CA PHE A 378 -11.03 8.69 7.86
C PHE A 378 -9.88 9.37 7.11
N ASN A 379 -9.42 10.51 7.58
CA ASN A 379 -8.72 11.44 6.72
C ASN A 379 -7.70 12.28 7.47
N GLY A 380 -6.42 12.11 7.13
CA GLY A 380 -5.31 12.88 7.71
C GLY A 380 -5.31 14.34 7.26
N ASP A 381 -5.33 15.27 8.23
CA ASP A 381 -5.49 16.71 7.97
C ASP A 381 -4.25 17.40 7.34
N LYS A 382 -3.19 16.62 7.08
CA LYS A 382 -1.93 17.04 6.45
C LYS A 382 -1.77 16.56 5.00
N ASP A 383 -2.66 15.70 4.52
CA ASP A 383 -2.66 15.22 3.14
C ASP A 383 -3.10 16.31 2.14
N ILE A 384 -2.44 16.39 0.98
CA ILE A 384 -2.87 17.24 -0.15
C ILE A 384 -3.69 16.41 -1.14
N VAL A 385 -3.17 15.26 -1.57
CA VAL A 385 -3.71 14.52 -2.73
C VAL A 385 -5.13 14.05 -2.48
N CYS A 386 -5.46 13.58 -1.26
CA CYS A 386 -6.82 13.21 -0.87
C CYS A 386 -7.29 14.00 0.35
N ASN A 387 -7.07 15.32 0.32
CA ASN A 387 -7.31 16.21 1.45
C ASN A 387 -8.75 16.21 1.99
N ASN A 388 -8.87 16.51 3.28
CA ASN A 388 -10.15 16.48 4.03
C ASN A 388 -11.21 17.43 3.45
N LEU A 389 -10.82 18.57 2.86
CA LEU A 389 -11.78 19.51 2.28
C LEU A 389 -12.48 18.91 1.06
N GLY A 390 -11.77 18.08 0.27
CA GLY A 390 -12.36 17.32 -0.82
C GLY A 390 -13.37 16.29 -0.34
N ILE A 391 -13.06 15.57 0.72
CA ILE A 391 -13.97 14.56 1.31
C ILE A 391 -15.21 15.23 1.93
N GLU A 392 -15.03 16.32 2.68
CA GLU A 392 -16.16 17.11 3.20
C GLU A 392 -17.06 17.63 2.06
N ALA A 393 -16.47 18.07 0.94
CA ALA A 393 -17.24 18.49 -0.23
C ALA A 393 -18.02 17.33 -0.86
N ILE A 394 -17.41 16.15 -0.99
CA ILE A 394 -18.10 14.95 -1.46
C ILE A 394 -19.31 14.63 -0.58
N ILE A 395 -19.10 14.60 0.75
CA ILE A 395 -20.17 14.28 1.70
C ILE A 395 -21.31 15.29 1.57
N ARG A 396 -20.98 16.60 1.53
CA ARG A 396 -21.96 17.68 1.40
C ARG A 396 -22.85 17.51 0.17
N ASP A 397 -22.28 17.05 -0.94
CA ASP A 397 -22.98 16.98 -2.23
C ASP A 397 -23.61 15.58 -2.47
N LEU A 398 -23.25 14.56 -1.68
CA LEU A 398 -23.81 13.20 -1.74
C LEU A 398 -25.25 13.18 -1.25
N THR A 399 -26.13 12.51 -1.99
CA THR A 399 -27.52 12.26 -1.60
C THR A 399 -27.72 10.77 -1.35
N TRP A 400 -28.18 10.42 -0.15
CA TRP A 400 -28.52 9.06 0.26
C TRP A 400 -29.64 9.10 1.29
N ALA A 401 -30.38 8.01 1.47
CA ALA A 401 -31.40 7.87 2.52
C ALA A 401 -32.33 9.10 2.64
N GLY A 402 -32.76 9.65 1.49
CA GLY A 402 -33.72 10.75 1.39
C GLY A 402 -33.21 12.18 1.67
N SER A 403 -31.91 12.40 1.90
CA SER A 403 -31.37 13.77 2.09
C SER A 403 -29.92 13.93 1.61
N THR A 404 -29.60 15.14 1.16
CA THR A 404 -28.26 15.54 0.68
C THR A 404 -27.41 16.04 1.83
N GLY A 405 -26.16 15.59 1.92
CA GLY A 405 -25.25 15.97 2.99
C GLY A 405 -25.59 15.39 4.36
N PHE A 406 -24.81 15.74 5.37
CA PHE A 406 -25.19 15.47 6.76
C PHE A 406 -26.41 16.31 7.16
N THR A 407 -27.37 15.68 7.83
CA THR A 407 -28.62 16.33 8.29
C THR A 407 -28.38 17.11 9.60
N GLU A 408 -29.42 17.79 10.06
CA GLU A 408 -29.45 18.42 11.40
C GLU A 408 -29.29 17.42 12.55
N ASN A 409 -29.45 16.11 12.30
CA ASN A 409 -29.28 15.04 13.29
C ASN A 409 -27.85 14.49 13.33
N VAL A 410 -26.91 15.09 12.60
CA VAL A 410 -25.52 14.68 12.59
C VAL A 410 -24.94 14.71 13.99
N LYS A 411 -24.32 13.60 14.40
CA LYS A 411 -23.62 13.51 15.67
C LYS A 411 -22.18 13.94 15.48
N GLN A 412 -21.69 14.84 16.30
CA GLN A 412 -20.33 15.37 16.27
C GLN A 412 -19.59 14.98 17.54
N TYR A 413 -18.36 14.50 17.40
CA TYR A 413 -17.53 14.15 18.55
C TYR A 413 -16.11 14.67 18.38
N ASP A 414 -15.55 15.20 19.47
CA ASP A 414 -14.11 15.26 19.62
C ASP A 414 -13.58 13.84 19.84
N TRP A 415 -12.57 13.44 19.09
CA TRP A 415 -11.89 12.16 19.30
C TRP A 415 -10.64 12.36 20.15
N VAL A 416 -10.60 11.63 21.26
CA VAL A 416 -9.48 11.60 22.21
C VAL A 416 -9.00 10.16 22.37
N ASP A 417 -7.69 9.96 22.39
CA ASP A 417 -7.09 8.71 22.82
C ASP A 417 -6.67 8.80 24.28
N GLU A 418 -7.03 7.79 25.09
CA GLU A 418 -6.60 7.65 26.47
C GLU A 418 -5.64 6.48 26.59
N ASN A 419 -4.37 6.77 26.92
CA ASN A 419 -3.39 5.74 27.22
C ASN A 419 -3.71 5.12 28.59
N ARG A 420 -3.98 3.81 28.62
CA ARG A 420 -4.41 3.14 29.86
C ARG A 420 -3.33 3.02 30.93
N ASP A 421 -2.06 3.03 30.54
CA ASP A 421 -0.94 2.88 31.48
C ASP A 421 -0.58 4.22 32.13
N THR A 422 -0.68 5.32 31.38
CA THR A 422 -0.27 6.65 31.85
C THR A 422 -1.44 7.57 32.18
N GLN A 423 -2.66 7.21 31.76
CA GLN A 423 -3.88 8.03 31.82
C GLN A 423 -3.79 9.37 31.05
N VAL A 424 -2.78 9.52 30.19
CA VAL A 424 -2.64 10.69 29.33
C VAL A 424 -3.73 10.66 28.26
N ARG A 425 -4.37 11.81 28.06
CA ARG A 425 -5.37 12.03 27.00
C ARG A 425 -4.79 12.90 25.90
N THR A 426 -4.85 12.41 24.67
CA THR A 426 -4.36 13.11 23.49
C THR A 426 -5.54 13.39 22.56
N PRO A 427 -5.83 14.66 22.22
CA PRO A 427 -6.78 14.98 21.15
C PRO A 427 -6.24 14.44 19.81
N VAL A 428 -7.07 13.68 19.11
CA VAL A 428 -6.66 12.96 17.89
C VAL A 428 -7.41 13.47 16.66
N GLY A 429 -8.64 13.94 16.81
CA GLY A 429 -9.42 14.35 15.66
C GLY A 429 -10.83 14.75 16.00
N ILE A 430 -11.66 14.84 14.96
CA ILE A 430 -13.11 15.04 15.06
C ILE A 430 -13.83 13.97 14.26
N ILE A 431 -15.03 13.62 14.72
CA ILE A 431 -15.90 12.60 14.12
C ILE A 431 -17.25 13.22 13.84
N GLN A 432 -17.79 13.00 12.66
CA GLN A 432 -19.17 13.31 12.30
C GLN A 432 -19.86 12.03 11.83
N LYS A 433 -21.02 11.69 12.38
CA LYS A 433 -21.78 10.49 12.03
C LYS A 433 -23.23 10.82 11.74
N ASP A 434 -23.71 10.41 10.57
CA ASP A 434 -25.12 10.50 10.20
C ASP A 434 -25.50 9.40 9.21
N ARG A 435 -26.67 8.80 9.40
CA ARG A 435 -27.31 7.84 8.46
C ARG A 435 -26.35 6.81 7.84
N GLY A 436 -25.57 6.13 8.68
CA GLY A 436 -24.62 5.08 8.26
C GLY A 436 -23.25 5.57 7.78
N LEU A 437 -23.11 6.86 7.47
CA LEU A 437 -21.86 7.48 7.04
C LEU A 437 -21.15 8.15 8.23
N THR A 438 -19.87 7.88 8.39
CA THR A 438 -19.00 8.49 9.41
C THR A 438 -17.81 9.15 8.73
N PHE A 439 -17.56 10.42 9.02
CA PHE A 439 -16.35 11.14 8.65
C PHE A 439 -15.45 11.35 9.87
N ILE A 440 -14.16 11.09 9.72
CA ILE A 440 -13.16 11.28 10.77
C ILE A 440 -12.01 12.12 10.21
N SER A 441 -11.82 13.33 10.73
CA SER A 441 -10.63 14.12 10.44
C SER A 441 -9.58 13.86 11.50
N VAL A 442 -8.45 13.27 11.11
CA VAL A 442 -7.34 12.90 11.99
C VAL A 442 -6.29 14.00 12.00
N TYR A 443 -6.01 14.55 13.17
CA TYR A 443 -5.04 15.62 13.34
C TYR A 443 -3.60 15.12 13.18
N ASN A 444 -2.78 15.91 12.49
CA ASN A 444 -1.34 15.69 12.34
C ASN A 444 -0.95 14.42 11.58
N ALA A 445 -1.89 13.83 10.85
CA ALA A 445 -1.70 12.67 9.99
C ALA A 445 -1.62 13.07 8.51
N SER A 446 -0.75 12.37 7.78
CA SER A 446 -0.50 12.49 6.35
C SER A 446 -1.53 11.67 5.56
N HIS A 447 -1.22 11.37 4.29
CA HIS A 447 -1.94 10.42 3.47
C HIS A 447 -2.02 9.02 4.10
N MET A 448 -0.90 8.52 4.66
CA MET A 448 -0.85 7.25 5.37
C MET A 448 -1.12 7.49 6.86
N VAL A 449 -2.40 7.57 7.23
CA VAL A 449 -2.80 7.90 8.61
C VAL A 449 -2.13 6.98 9.65
N PRO A 450 -2.13 5.64 9.49
CA PRO A 450 -1.50 4.76 10.48
C PRO A 450 0.02 4.92 10.58
N TYR A 451 0.71 5.40 9.53
CA TYR A 451 2.14 5.71 9.59
C TYR A 451 2.45 6.81 10.61
N ASN A 452 1.63 7.87 10.69
CA ASN A 452 1.90 8.99 11.61
C ASN A 452 1.36 8.79 13.02
N ILE A 453 0.16 8.23 13.15
CA ILE A 453 -0.51 8.13 14.46
C ILE A 453 -0.38 6.75 15.09
N GLY A 454 0.39 5.84 14.48
CA GLY A 454 0.85 4.55 15.03
C GLY A 454 -0.10 3.95 16.06
N ARG A 455 0.30 4.03 17.34
CA ARG A 455 -0.44 3.48 18.49
C ARG A 455 -1.88 3.96 18.62
N VAL A 456 -2.11 5.24 18.35
CA VAL A 456 -3.44 5.85 18.40
C VAL A 456 -4.31 5.40 17.21
N GLY A 457 -3.67 5.05 16.08
CA GLY A 457 -4.34 4.59 14.87
C GLY A 457 -5.21 3.34 15.08
N ALA A 458 -4.85 2.45 16.01
CA ALA A 458 -5.68 1.30 16.38
C ALA A 458 -7.05 1.70 16.97
N GLY A 459 -7.20 2.94 17.45
CA GLY A 459 -8.47 3.52 17.88
C GLY A 459 -9.51 3.59 16.77
N LEU A 460 -9.10 3.65 15.49
CA LEU A 460 -10.02 3.56 14.35
C LEU A 460 -10.80 2.24 14.32
N ILE A 461 -10.16 1.13 14.73
CA ILE A 461 -10.80 -0.18 14.86
C ILE A 461 -11.72 -0.26 16.09
N ASP A 462 -11.46 0.53 17.13
CA ASP A 462 -12.39 0.66 18.26
C ASP A 462 -13.60 1.55 17.92
N ILE A 463 -13.46 2.51 17.00
CA ILE A 463 -14.54 3.40 16.53
C ILE A 463 -15.45 2.67 15.53
N ALA A 464 -14.86 2.06 14.49
CA ALA A 464 -15.47 0.89 13.84
C ALA A 464 -15.77 -0.15 14.92
N ARG A 465 -16.54 -1.23 14.77
CA ARG A 465 -16.87 -2.14 15.91
C ARG A 465 -17.56 -1.52 17.14
N ASN A 466 -17.72 -0.19 17.25
CA ASN A 466 -18.43 0.52 18.34
C ASN A 466 -17.92 0.18 19.76
N ARG A 467 -16.60 0.13 19.96
CA ARG A 467 -15.93 -0.12 21.26
C ARG A 467 -15.39 1.14 21.94
N ALA A 468 -15.40 2.28 21.25
CA ALA A 468 -15.04 3.56 21.83
C ALA A 468 -16.08 4.04 22.86
N LYS A 469 -15.63 4.72 23.93
CA LYS A 469 -16.50 5.27 24.97
C LYS A 469 -16.98 6.66 24.59
N ILE A 470 -18.29 6.88 24.59
CA ILE A 470 -18.88 8.21 24.36
C ILE A 470 -19.15 8.88 25.71
N VAL A 471 -18.65 10.10 25.87
CA VAL A 471 -18.90 10.99 27.00
C VAL A 471 -19.66 12.21 26.47
N GLN A 472 -20.90 12.37 26.93
CA GLN A 472 -21.74 13.52 26.57
C GLN A 472 -21.33 14.75 27.37
N ASP A 473 -21.41 15.93 26.75
CA ASP A 473 -21.15 17.19 27.44
C ASP A 473 -22.22 17.46 28.49
N LYS A 474 -21.81 17.69 29.73
CA LYS A 474 -22.71 17.83 30.90
C LYS A 474 -23.30 19.25 31.07
N SER A 475 -23.23 20.11 30.06
CA SER A 475 -23.79 21.46 30.17
C SER A 475 -25.32 21.41 30.09
N GLU A 476 -26.02 22.22 30.90
CA GLU A 476 -27.48 22.42 30.81
C GLU A 476 -27.93 23.01 29.46
N THR A 477 -26.97 23.45 28.63
CA THR A 477 -27.17 23.92 27.24
C THR A 477 -26.48 23.02 26.19
N ALA A 478 -26.03 21.81 26.55
CA ALA A 478 -25.28 20.94 25.64
C ALA A 478 -26.19 20.45 24.50
N ASP A 479 -25.67 20.55 23.27
CA ASP A 479 -26.27 19.92 22.10
C ASP A 479 -26.20 18.40 22.29
N MET A 480 -27.37 17.72 22.32
CA MET A 480 -27.47 16.27 22.50
C MET A 480 -26.77 15.48 21.38
N ASN A 481 -26.43 16.16 20.28
CA ASN A 481 -25.69 15.61 19.16
C ASN A 481 -24.16 15.80 19.27
N SER A 482 -23.65 16.35 20.39
CA SER A 482 -22.22 16.63 20.59
C SER A 482 -21.60 15.89 21.78
N GLY A 483 -20.31 15.55 21.72
CA GLY A 483 -19.59 15.00 22.88
C GLY A 483 -18.13 14.61 22.60
N THR A 484 -17.55 13.78 23.46
CA THR A 484 -16.20 13.23 23.28
C THR A 484 -16.25 11.71 23.11
N MET A 485 -15.60 11.21 22.06
CA MET A 485 -15.38 9.79 21.83
C MET A 485 -13.95 9.41 22.24
N ILE A 486 -13.83 8.43 23.14
CA ILE A 486 -12.56 8.01 23.75
C ILE A 486 -12.17 6.62 23.24
N SER A 487 -11.04 6.53 22.55
CA SER A 487 -10.34 5.26 22.25
C SER A 487 -9.27 4.95 23.29
N TYR A 488 -8.77 3.72 23.30
CA TYR A 488 -7.78 3.29 24.28
C TYR A 488 -6.53 2.68 23.64
N SER A 489 -5.39 3.25 24.00
CA SER A 489 -4.06 2.72 23.71
C SER A 489 -3.39 2.12 24.95
N HIS A 490 -2.39 1.26 24.73
CA HIS A 490 -1.56 0.64 25.78
C HIS A 490 -0.07 0.90 25.50
N GLY A 491 0.78 0.85 26.52
CA GLY A 491 2.24 0.93 26.46
C GLY A 491 2.82 2.21 27.06
N LYS A 492 4.06 2.14 27.58
CA LYS A 492 4.84 3.33 27.97
C LYS A 492 5.33 4.03 26.69
N GLY A 493 5.11 5.33 26.56
CA GLY A 493 5.52 6.11 25.38
C GLY A 493 7.03 6.29 25.31
N THR A 494 7.76 5.34 24.73
CA THR A 494 9.23 5.42 24.60
C THR A 494 9.77 5.32 23.18
N HIS A 495 8.92 5.24 22.15
CA HIS A 495 9.37 5.28 20.75
C HIS A 495 8.46 6.15 19.88
N ASP A 496 8.23 7.39 20.31
CA ASP A 496 7.90 8.45 19.35
C ASP A 496 9.21 8.84 18.67
N HIS A 497 9.44 8.32 17.46
CA HIS A 497 10.45 8.90 16.58
C HIS A 497 9.97 10.30 16.21
N ASN A 498 10.41 11.30 16.99
CA ASN A 498 10.45 12.68 16.55
C ASN A 498 11.22 12.71 15.22
N SER A 499 10.52 12.95 14.12
CA SER A 499 11.18 13.44 12.92
C SER A 499 11.87 14.75 13.32
N SER A 500 13.19 14.76 13.21
CA SER A 500 14.01 15.87 13.63
C SER A 500 13.66 17.11 12.79
N ASN A 501 13.05 18.11 13.44
CA ASN A 501 13.05 19.49 12.98
C ASN A 501 14.52 19.96 12.83
N GLY A 502 14.96 20.17 11.60
CA GLY A 502 16.16 20.93 11.30
C GLY A 502 15.89 22.41 11.54
N SER A 503 16.14 22.90 12.76
CA SER A 503 16.41 24.32 12.98
C SER A 503 17.80 24.47 13.62
N THR A 504 18.67 25.15 12.89
CA THR A 504 20.02 25.50 13.31
C THR A 504 19.96 26.52 14.44
N ALA A 505 20.31 26.08 15.65
CA ALA A 505 20.64 26.97 16.76
C ALA A 505 21.97 26.54 17.39
N ASP A 506 22.91 27.47 17.29
CA ASP A 506 24.28 27.48 17.77
C ASP A 506 24.40 27.12 19.27
N LEU A 507 25.15 26.07 19.58
CA LEU A 507 25.65 25.80 20.94
C LEU A 507 27.12 25.39 20.89
N LYS A 508 27.97 26.41 20.73
CA LYS A 508 29.37 26.37 21.19
C LYS A 508 29.43 26.14 22.70
N GLY A 509 30.08 25.05 23.10
CA GLY A 509 30.94 25.01 24.28
C GLY A 509 30.40 24.26 25.50
N ARG A 510 30.81 22.99 25.63
CA ARG A 510 31.56 22.43 26.78
C ARG A 510 31.48 20.91 26.75
N GLY A 511 32.63 20.25 26.85
CA GLY A 511 32.68 18.79 27.10
C GLY A 511 33.87 18.06 26.51
N ARG A 512 35.10 18.58 26.64
CA ARG A 512 36.30 17.73 26.56
C ARG A 512 36.25 16.79 27.76
N PHE A 513 35.94 15.50 27.58
CA PHE A 513 36.44 14.35 28.34
C PHE A 513 35.79 13.09 27.74
N GLY A 514 36.58 12.23 27.08
CA GLY A 514 36.08 11.00 26.47
C GLY A 514 36.80 10.54 25.19
N ALA A 515 37.92 11.16 24.81
CA ALA A 515 38.74 10.69 23.69
C ALA A 515 40.16 10.37 24.18
N LEU A 516 40.29 9.35 25.03
CA LEU A 516 41.60 8.79 25.39
C LEU A 516 41.57 7.31 25.86
N ALA A 517 40.51 6.56 25.54
CA ALA A 517 40.36 5.16 25.99
C ALA A 517 40.20 4.12 24.86
N PHE A 518 40.27 4.52 23.58
CA PHE A 518 40.06 3.60 22.44
C PHE A 518 41.29 3.35 21.55
N MET A 519 42.46 3.94 21.86
CA MET A 519 43.69 3.78 21.07
C MET A 519 44.76 2.87 21.71
N VAL A 520 44.38 1.92 22.57
CA VAL A 520 45.31 0.94 23.17
C VAL A 520 44.89 -0.53 22.97
N LEU A 521 43.69 -0.82 22.45
CA LEU A 521 43.20 -2.20 22.27
C LEU A 521 43.26 -2.72 20.83
N ALA A 522 43.73 -1.93 19.86
CA ALA A 522 43.82 -2.32 18.45
C ALA A 522 45.20 -2.82 17.99
N SER A 523 46.20 -2.88 18.87
CA SER A 523 47.59 -3.29 18.55
C SER A 523 48.00 -4.68 19.05
N LEU A 524 47.08 -5.45 19.63
CA LEU A 524 47.36 -6.79 20.18
C LEU A 524 46.69 -7.96 19.44
N SER A 525 45.84 -7.70 18.43
CA SER A 525 45.14 -8.74 17.67
C SER A 525 45.80 -9.10 16.32
N LEU A 526 46.80 -8.34 15.85
CA LEU A 526 47.47 -8.60 14.57
C LEU A 526 48.71 -9.50 14.64
N THR A 527 49.25 -9.82 15.82
CA THR A 527 50.44 -10.67 15.96
C THR A 527 50.13 -12.15 16.16
N MET A 528 48.91 -12.52 16.58
CA MET A 528 48.51 -13.92 16.80
C MET A 528 48.09 -14.64 15.51
N VAL A 529 47.60 -13.91 14.50
CA VAL A 529 47.15 -14.50 13.23
C VAL A 529 48.34 -14.91 12.34
N SER A 530 49.46 -14.18 12.41
CA SER A 530 50.67 -14.47 11.62
C SER A 530 51.41 -15.74 12.09
N VAL A 531 51.32 -16.08 13.38
CA VAL A 531 52.00 -17.27 13.96
C VAL A 531 51.27 -18.57 13.61
N VAL A 532 49.93 -18.53 13.50
CA VAL A 532 49.12 -19.71 13.16
C VAL A 532 49.26 -20.08 11.68
N VAL A 533 49.32 -19.09 10.78
CA VAL A 533 49.54 -19.33 9.33
C VAL A 533 50.96 -19.84 9.05
N TYR A 534 51.96 -19.39 9.82
CA TYR A 534 53.35 -19.85 9.69
C TYR A 534 53.54 -21.34 10.07
N TYR A 535 52.78 -21.85 11.04
CA TYR A 535 52.88 -23.27 11.45
C TYR A 535 52.10 -24.23 10.55
N ILE A 536 51.00 -23.78 9.94
CA ILE A 536 50.19 -24.60 9.02
C ILE A 536 50.91 -24.85 7.68
N LEU A 537 51.71 -23.88 7.22
CA LEU A 537 52.43 -23.98 5.94
C LEU A 537 53.77 -24.76 6.03
N ARG A 538 54.19 -25.18 7.22
CA ARG A 538 55.49 -25.84 7.44
C ARG A 538 55.45 -27.37 7.34
N ASP A 539 54.26 -27.99 7.31
CA ASP A 539 54.13 -29.45 7.49
C ASP A 539 53.90 -30.26 6.20
N GLN A 540 54.24 -29.73 5.02
CA GLN A 540 54.21 -30.51 3.78
C GLN A 540 55.54 -30.43 3.01
N ASP A 541 56.54 -31.17 3.49
CA ASP A 541 57.75 -31.47 2.73
C ASP A 541 58.26 -32.88 3.07
N LYS A 542 57.90 -33.90 2.26
CA LYS A 542 58.76 -35.04 1.85
C LYS A 542 58.25 -35.72 0.54
N PRO A 543 59.13 -35.96 -0.47
CA PRO A 543 58.82 -36.66 -1.74
C PRO A 543 59.45 -38.09 -1.79
N PRO A 544 59.56 -38.77 -2.96
CA PRO A 544 58.51 -39.38 -3.80
C PRO A 544 58.77 -40.90 -4.07
N ILE A 545 57.81 -41.66 -4.62
CA ILE A 545 58.10 -42.95 -5.30
C ILE A 545 57.29 -43.07 -6.61
N LEU A 546 58.03 -43.38 -7.67
CA LEU A 546 57.66 -43.60 -9.07
C LEU A 546 57.03 -45.00 -9.31
N ILE A 547 56.26 -45.13 -10.40
CA ILE A 547 56.01 -46.26 -11.34
C ILE A 547 54.59 -45.97 -11.90
N GLY A 548 54.27 -45.80 -13.18
CA GLY A 548 54.89 -46.20 -14.43
C GLY A 548 53.83 -46.95 -15.27
N MET A 549 53.63 -46.51 -16.52
CA MET A 549 53.26 -47.30 -17.72
C MET A 549 51.86 -47.23 -18.37
N PHE A 550 51.93 -46.99 -19.70
CA PHE A 550 51.01 -47.28 -20.84
C PHE A 550 49.63 -46.58 -20.89
N GLY A 551 49.09 -46.08 -22.01
CA GLY A 551 49.48 -46.06 -23.43
C GLY A 551 48.23 -45.82 -24.32
N ALA A 552 48.43 -45.17 -25.47
CA ALA A 552 47.63 -45.21 -26.73
C ALA A 552 46.16 -44.71 -26.79
N GLN A 553 45.95 -43.47 -27.30
CA GLN A 553 45.47 -43.05 -28.64
C GLN A 553 44.49 -43.93 -29.50
N PRO A 554 43.85 -43.40 -30.58
CA PRO A 554 42.46 -42.89 -30.69
C PRO A 554 41.65 -43.53 -31.85
N LEU A 555 40.49 -42.98 -32.27
CA LEU A 555 39.83 -43.03 -33.61
C LEU A 555 38.41 -42.41 -33.48
N GLY A 556 37.78 -41.65 -34.39
CA GLY A 556 38.08 -41.15 -35.73
C GLY A 556 36.85 -40.43 -36.34
N GLN A 557 37.15 -39.35 -37.09
CA GLN A 557 36.47 -38.68 -38.23
C GLN A 557 34.99 -38.88 -38.61
N GLY A 558 34.38 -37.75 -39.02
CA GLY A 558 33.26 -37.67 -39.97
C GLY A 558 33.01 -36.22 -40.42
N ASP A 559 33.51 -35.87 -41.61
CA ASP A 559 33.34 -34.59 -42.33
C ASP A 559 32.02 -34.57 -43.12
N PHE A 560 31.31 -33.44 -43.17
CA PHE A 560 30.44 -33.07 -44.29
C PHE A 560 30.28 -31.54 -44.33
N THR A 561 30.72 -30.96 -45.44
CA THR A 561 30.56 -29.57 -45.85
C THR A 561 29.16 -29.32 -46.44
N ASP A 562 28.53 -28.20 -46.10
CA ASP A 562 28.03 -27.26 -47.12
C ASP A 562 27.59 -25.91 -46.52
N ASN A 563 27.86 -24.88 -47.32
CA ASN A 563 27.78 -23.45 -47.04
C ASN A 563 26.35 -22.92 -46.86
N ILE A 564 26.12 -22.12 -45.81
CA ILE A 564 25.20 -20.98 -45.87
C ILE A 564 25.82 -19.82 -45.08
N GLU A 565 26.14 -18.73 -45.78
CA GLU A 565 26.50 -17.43 -45.22
C GLU A 565 25.31 -16.81 -44.49
N LEU A 566 25.48 -16.49 -43.20
CA LEU A 566 24.67 -15.48 -42.51
C LEU A 566 25.59 -14.61 -41.65
N GLY A 567 25.41 -13.31 -41.81
CA GLY A 567 26.34 -12.26 -41.37
C GLY A 567 26.67 -12.27 -39.88
N THR A 568 27.95 -12.09 -39.60
CA THR A 568 28.50 -11.83 -38.28
C THR A 568 28.15 -10.43 -37.81
N TYR A 569 27.38 -10.33 -36.72
CA TYR A 569 27.46 -9.19 -35.80
C TYR A 569 27.63 -9.74 -34.39
N VAL A 570 28.83 -9.56 -33.84
CA VAL A 570 29.18 -9.86 -32.46
C VAL A 570 29.24 -8.52 -31.72
N PRO A 571 28.42 -8.29 -30.67
CA PRO A 571 28.72 -7.28 -29.68
C PRO A 571 29.42 -7.92 -28.47
N GLU A 572 30.51 -7.28 -28.08
CA GLU A 572 31.27 -7.48 -26.84
C GLU A 572 30.42 -7.31 -25.56
N PRO A 573 30.88 -7.83 -24.40
CA PRO A 573 30.10 -7.82 -23.16
C PRO A 573 30.11 -6.42 -22.53
N GLY A 574 29.02 -5.68 -22.78
CA GLY A 574 28.71 -4.41 -22.11
C GLY A 574 28.05 -4.64 -20.76
N THR A 575 28.65 -4.06 -19.74
CA THR A 575 28.13 -3.89 -18.38
C THR A 575 26.65 -3.47 -18.34
N CYS A 576 25.77 -4.29 -17.75
CA CYS A 576 24.41 -3.91 -17.40
C CYS A 576 24.44 -2.86 -16.28
N VAL A 577 24.27 -1.59 -16.66
CA VAL A 577 23.88 -0.51 -15.76
C VAL A 577 22.35 -0.52 -15.70
N PRO A 578 21.71 -0.51 -14.51
CA PRO A 578 20.25 -0.56 -14.39
C PRO A 578 19.59 0.70 -14.97
N GLU A 579 18.55 0.52 -15.78
CA GLU A 579 17.67 1.60 -16.25
C GLU A 579 16.96 2.27 -15.05
N PRO A 580 17.03 3.60 -14.89
CA PRO A 580 16.27 4.31 -13.87
C PRO A 580 14.87 4.68 -14.38
N ARG A 581 13.83 4.33 -13.60
CA ARG A 581 12.54 5.01 -13.30
C ARG A 581 12.00 6.14 -14.23
N GLU A 582 12.26 6.17 -15.53
CA GLU A 582 11.81 7.27 -16.41
C GLU A 582 10.37 7.15 -16.92
N GLN A 583 9.72 5.98 -16.81
CA GLN A 583 8.37 5.79 -17.35
C GLN A 583 7.27 6.40 -16.48
N TRP A 584 7.49 6.52 -15.17
CA TRP A 584 6.58 7.20 -14.24
C TRP A 584 6.41 8.70 -14.56
N TYR A 585 7.46 9.33 -15.11
CA TYR A 585 7.43 10.74 -15.49
C TYR A 585 6.65 11.04 -16.77
N LYS A 586 6.17 10.06 -17.56
CA LYS A 586 5.44 10.40 -18.80
C LYS A 586 3.98 10.76 -18.57
N LYS A 587 3.36 10.31 -17.47
CA LYS A 587 2.01 10.71 -17.07
C LYS A 587 2.00 12.01 -16.25
N PHE A 588 3.06 12.26 -15.48
CA PHE A 588 3.23 13.45 -14.62
C PHE A 588 4.28 14.48 -15.11
N GLY A 589 4.91 14.24 -16.26
CA GLY A 589 5.98 15.08 -16.83
C GLY A 589 5.78 15.30 -18.32
N SER A 590 5.12 16.42 -18.63
CA SER A 590 5.06 17.14 -19.90
C SER A 590 5.39 16.38 -21.21
N ARG A 591 4.38 16.25 -22.09
CA ARG A 591 4.63 16.23 -23.54
C ARG A 591 5.26 17.57 -23.95
N LYS A 592 6.57 17.58 -24.20
CA LYS A 592 7.24 18.67 -24.93
C LYS A 592 6.72 18.70 -26.37
N GLY A 593 6.14 19.83 -26.76
CA GLY A 593 6.09 20.23 -28.18
C GLY A 593 4.74 20.76 -28.66
N ALA A 594 4.50 22.06 -28.50
CA ALA A 594 3.96 22.96 -29.54
C ALA A 594 3.56 24.32 -28.95
N TYR A 595 4.52 25.14 -28.52
CA TYR A 595 4.35 26.59 -28.48
C TYR A 595 5.62 27.23 -29.03
N SER A 596 5.66 27.36 -30.35
CA SER A 596 6.58 28.29 -31.01
C SER A 596 5.77 29.44 -31.60
N LYS A 597 6.21 30.66 -31.27
CA LYS A 597 5.85 31.97 -31.84
C LYS A 597 4.53 32.61 -31.38
N LEU A 598 4.64 33.45 -30.35
CA LEU A 598 3.82 34.66 -30.22
C LEU A 598 4.50 35.80 -31.01
N PRO A 599 3.80 36.53 -31.90
CA PRO A 599 4.30 37.79 -32.44
C PRO A 599 4.04 38.94 -31.46
N GLN A 600 5.01 39.85 -31.34
CA GLN A 600 4.84 41.11 -30.62
C GLN A 600 3.90 42.08 -31.37
N PRO A 601 3.20 42.98 -30.67
CA PRO A 601 2.28 43.93 -31.28
C PRO A 601 3.03 45.14 -31.82
N HIS A 602 2.78 45.49 -33.09
CA HIS A 602 3.01 46.82 -33.62
C HIS A 602 1.65 47.46 -33.93
N GLU A 603 1.28 48.46 -33.13
CA GLU A 603 0.37 49.52 -33.57
C GLU A 603 1.12 50.44 -34.54
N ALA A 604 0.54 50.70 -35.72
CA ALA A 604 0.19 52.05 -36.18
C ALA A 604 -0.12 52.11 -37.68
N ALA A 605 -1.29 52.69 -37.96
CA ALA A 605 -1.62 53.63 -39.03
C ALA A 605 -1.85 53.15 -40.48
N THR A 606 -2.96 53.70 -40.99
CA THR A 606 -3.53 53.80 -42.36
C THR A 606 -4.22 52.57 -42.94
#